data_AF-A0A6G0UYB7-F1
#
_entry.id   AF-A0A6G0UYB7-F1
#
_cell.length_a   1.000
_cell.length_b   1.000
_cell.length_c   1.000
_cell.angle_alpha   90.00
_cell.angle_beta   90.00
_cell.angle_gamma   90.00
#
_symmetry.space_group_name_H-M   'P 1'
#
loop_
_entity.id
_entity.type
_entity.pdbx_description
1 polymer ?
#
loop_
_entity_poly.entity_id
_entity_poly.type
_entity_poly.pdbx_seq_one_letter_code
_entity_poly.pdbx_strand_id
1 'polypeptide(L)'
;MFKFCVLFVFLSLLKVTHSCGGIAGGGQLLTNPSMSMKFYPPVGWTYPDAAAITNLAYLPGQSQTQTQAQNLANGALTAAVLEALNEIGYPTTGVTVTPSYTPPLVDDCVKSTTGTETAGTPAGTQFGIVENGAVTKLAALQGTGNISPMNCASGAYVMTGQSLTYTPFVQQATVSIQGIVISEFQANMIAAEVASILSLNSNAQFTQEITVS
;
A
#
# COMPACT_ATOMS: atom_id res chain seq x y z
N MET A 1 -16.05 -21.37 -78.94
CA MET A 1 -15.08 -20.63 -78.10
C MET A 1 -15.83 -20.01 -76.94
N PHE A 2 -15.89 -20.75 -75.83
CA PHE A 2 -16.60 -20.42 -74.59
C PHE A 2 -15.56 -20.39 -73.47
N LYS A 3 -15.83 -19.59 -72.44
CA LYS A 3 -15.07 -19.38 -71.18
C LYS A 3 -14.19 -18.12 -71.17
N PHE A 4 -14.80 -16.99 -70.80
CA PHE A 4 -14.11 -15.94 -70.03
C PHE A 4 -15.07 -14.94 -69.34
N CYS A 5 -16.22 -15.38 -68.80
CA CYS A 5 -17.20 -14.46 -68.19
C CYS A 5 -17.68 -14.83 -66.78
N VAL A 6 -17.18 -15.90 -66.15
CA VAL A 6 -17.75 -16.39 -64.87
C VAL A 6 -16.89 -16.00 -63.64
N LEU A 7 -15.71 -15.40 -63.82
CA LEU A 7 -14.81 -15.10 -62.69
C LEU A 7 -14.94 -13.70 -62.09
N PHE A 8 -15.80 -12.81 -62.63
CA PHE A 8 -15.88 -11.41 -62.15
C PHE A 8 -17.12 -11.11 -61.28
N VAL A 9 -18.05 -12.06 -61.14
CA VAL A 9 -19.31 -11.85 -60.39
C VAL A 9 -19.24 -12.39 -58.95
N PHE A 10 -18.20 -13.15 -58.59
CA PHE A 10 -18.07 -13.72 -57.24
C PHE A 10 -17.32 -12.82 -56.24
N LEU A 11 -16.87 -11.63 -56.66
CA LEU A 11 -16.05 -10.71 -55.85
C LEU A 11 -16.83 -9.47 -55.36
N SER A 12 -18.15 -9.54 -55.27
CA SER A 12 -19.02 -8.42 -54.86
C SER A 12 -19.85 -8.70 -53.59
N LEU A 13 -19.59 -9.81 -52.88
CA LEU A 13 -20.36 -10.24 -51.70
C LEU A 13 -19.62 -10.17 -50.37
N LEU A 14 -18.38 -9.69 -50.33
CA LEU A 14 -17.70 -9.38 -49.07
C LEU A 14 -18.15 -8.01 -48.57
N LYS A 15 -19.34 -7.96 -47.95
CA LYS A 15 -19.67 -6.90 -47.01
C LYS A 15 -18.68 -6.99 -45.86
N VAL A 16 -17.66 -6.14 -45.87
CA VAL A 16 -16.86 -5.84 -44.69
C VAL A 16 -17.82 -5.18 -43.70
N THR A 17 -18.41 -5.97 -42.83
CA THR A 17 -18.99 -5.46 -41.60
C THR A 17 -17.80 -4.99 -40.77
N HIS A 18 -17.42 -3.72 -40.93
CA HIS A 18 -16.77 -2.99 -39.86
C HIS A 18 -17.78 -2.97 -38.71
N SER A 19 -17.77 -4.01 -37.87
CA SER A 19 -18.23 -3.82 -36.51
C SER A 19 -17.24 -2.81 -35.94
N CYS A 20 -17.74 -1.60 -35.73
CA CYS A 20 -17.22 -0.80 -34.64
C CYS A 20 -17.56 -1.63 -33.39
N GLY A 21 -16.69 -2.58 -33.06
CA GLY A 21 -16.68 -3.22 -31.76
C GLY A 21 -16.38 -2.09 -30.81
N GLY A 22 -17.44 -1.53 -30.23
CA GLY A 22 -17.32 -0.60 -29.12
C GLY A 22 -16.34 -1.22 -28.15
N ILE A 23 -15.39 -0.41 -27.69
CA ILE A 23 -14.46 -0.78 -26.63
C ILE A 23 -15.32 -1.08 -25.40
N ALA A 24 -15.76 -2.33 -25.30
CA ALA A 24 -16.46 -2.90 -24.19
C ALA A 24 -15.39 -3.20 -23.13
N GLY A 25 -14.96 -2.15 -22.45
CA GLY A 25 -13.95 -2.20 -21.39
C GLY A 25 -13.93 -0.96 -20.49
N GLY A 26 -15.00 -0.17 -20.48
CA GLY A 26 -15.07 1.07 -19.69
C GLY A 26 -16.49 1.66 -19.59
N GLY A 27 -17.51 0.80 -19.62
CA GLY A 27 -18.91 1.21 -19.81
C GLY A 27 -19.63 1.71 -18.55
N GLN A 28 -19.08 1.44 -17.36
CA GLN A 28 -19.69 1.89 -16.12
C GLN A 28 -19.12 3.25 -15.70
N LEU A 29 -20.01 4.22 -15.55
CA LEU A 29 -19.70 5.48 -14.88
C LEU A 29 -19.79 5.24 -13.37
N LEU A 30 -18.72 5.59 -12.67
CA LEU A 30 -18.65 5.60 -11.23
C LEU A 30 -18.93 7.02 -10.75
N THR A 31 -19.84 7.15 -9.79
CA THR A 31 -20.15 8.42 -9.13
C THR A 31 -19.61 8.37 -7.71
N ASN A 32 -18.74 9.31 -7.35
CA ASN A 32 -18.07 9.35 -6.06
C ASN A 32 -17.37 8.02 -5.68
N PRO A 33 -16.42 7.55 -6.51
CA PRO A 33 -15.79 6.24 -6.33
C PRO A 33 -15.00 6.16 -5.02
N SER A 34 -14.77 4.93 -4.60
CA SER A 34 -13.90 4.57 -3.49
C SER A 34 -12.80 3.62 -3.95
N MET A 35 -11.62 3.78 -3.37
CA MET A 35 -10.45 2.94 -3.64
C MET A 35 -10.07 2.17 -2.40
N SER A 36 -9.94 0.85 -2.50
CA SER A 36 -9.50 -0.04 -1.43
C SER A 36 -8.12 -0.58 -1.76
N MET A 37 -7.20 -0.48 -0.82
CA MET A 37 -5.80 -0.84 -1.01
C MET A 37 -5.29 -1.72 0.13
N LYS A 38 -4.45 -2.70 -0.20
CA LYS A 38 -3.69 -3.46 0.80
C LYS A 38 -2.20 -3.36 0.54
N PHE A 39 -1.45 -3.09 1.59
CA PHE A 39 -0.04 -2.72 1.50
C PHE A 39 0.69 -3.01 2.81
N TYR A 40 2.01 -3.10 2.73
CA TYR A 40 2.88 -2.96 3.90
C TYR A 40 3.01 -1.47 4.22
N PRO A 41 2.64 -1.03 5.44
CA PRO A 41 2.59 0.37 5.77
C PRO A 41 3.99 0.98 5.85
N PRO A 42 4.17 2.22 5.37
CA PRO A 42 5.35 3.02 5.68
C PRO A 42 5.62 3.09 7.18
N VAL A 43 6.88 3.13 7.58
CA VAL A 43 7.24 3.25 9.00
C VAL A 43 6.62 4.49 9.65
N GLY A 44 6.56 5.62 8.94
CA GLY A 44 5.94 6.85 9.44
C GLY A 44 4.43 6.73 9.71
N TRP A 45 3.77 5.72 9.15
CA TRP A 45 2.33 5.46 9.30
C TRP A 45 2.03 4.46 10.43
N THR A 46 3.04 4.04 11.18
CA THR A 46 2.89 3.24 12.40
C THR A 46 3.33 4.06 13.61
N TYR A 47 3.04 3.55 14.81
CA TYR A 47 3.47 4.18 16.06
C TYR A 47 3.87 3.11 17.10
N PRO A 48 4.80 3.39 18.02
CA PRO A 48 5.19 2.46 19.07
C PRO A 48 4.27 2.56 20.29
N ASP A 49 4.32 1.54 21.15
CA ASP A 49 3.79 1.62 22.51
C ASP A 49 4.54 2.68 23.34
N ALA A 50 3.88 3.27 24.33
CA ALA A 50 4.50 4.27 25.22
C ALA A 50 5.71 3.69 25.99
N ALA A 51 5.66 2.42 26.37
CA ALA A 51 6.78 1.73 27.01
C ALA A 51 7.94 1.52 26.02
N ALA A 52 7.64 1.27 24.75
CA ALA A 52 8.65 1.13 23.70
C ALA A 52 9.43 2.43 23.47
N ILE A 53 8.78 3.60 23.56
CA ILE A 53 9.47 4.90 23.53
C ILE A 53 10.49 5.01 24.66
N THR A 54 10.10 4.63 25.88
CA THR A 54 10.98 4.67 27.07
C THR A 54 12.16 3.71 26.93
N ASN A 55 11.96 2.58 26.27
CA ASN A 55 12.97 1.55 26.04
C ASN A 55 13.79 1.75 24.75
N LEU A 56 13.56 2.85 24.02
CA LEU A 56 14.15 3.10 22.69
C LEU A 56 13.92 1.93 21.71
N ALA A 57 12.76 1.31 21.82
CA ALA A 57 12.30 0.14 21.07
C ALA A 57 11.32 0.58 19.95
N TYR A 58 11.68 1.63 19.22
CA TYR A 58 10.87 2.15 18.10
C TYR A 58 11.67 2.12 16.79
N LEU A 59 10.91 2.15 15.68
CA LEU A 59 11.48 2.10 14.34
C LEU A 59 12.02 3.47 13.90
N PRO A 60 13.12 3.54 13.15
CA PRO A 60 13.61 4.80 12.61
C PRO A 60 12.58 5.48 11.68
N GLY A 61 12.26 6.75 11.94
CA GLY A 61 11.28 7.51 11.15
C GLY A 61 9.81 7.25 11.51
N GLN A 62 9.55 6.49 12.57
CA GLN A 62 8.21 6.20 13.05
C GLN A 62 7.57 7.40 13.74
N SER A 63 6.24 7.52 13.62
CA SER A 63 5.48 8.50 14.40
C SER A 63 5.47 8.13 15.88
N GLN A 64 5.50 9.12 16.76
CA GLN A 64 5.53 8.87 18.21
C GLN A 64 4.14 8.63 18.81
N THR A 65 3.08 8.96 18.06
CA THR A 65 1.69 8.78 18.49
C THR A 65 0.82 8.30 17.34
N GLN A 66 -0.29 7.63 17.67
CA GLN A 66 -1.29 7.23 16.69
C GLN A 66 -1.84 8.41 15.89
N THR A 67 -2.11 9.55 16.54
CA THR A 67 -2.63 10.75 15.88
C THR A 67 -1.65 11.33 14.86
N GLN A 68 -0.35 11.35 15.18
CA GLN A 68 0.67 11.80 14.24
C GLN A 68 0.75 10.86 13.02
N ALA A 69 0.75 9.54 13.26
CA ALA A 69 0.75 8.55 12.19
C ALA A 69 -0.48 8.69 11.29
N GLN A 70 -1.65 8.92 11.89
CA GLN A 70 -2.91 9.13 11.19
C GLN A 70 -2.86 10.36 10.28
N ASN A 71 -2.33 11.48 10.79
CA ASN A 71 -2.23 12.72 10.03
C ASN A 71 -1.28 12.57 8.84
N LEU A 72 -0.14 11.89 9.02
CA LEU A 72 0.80 11.61 7.94
C LEU A 72 0.20 10.69 6.88
N ALA A 73 -0.44 9.60 7.30
CA ALA A 73 -1.11 8.68 6.38
C ALA A 73 -2.23 9.36 5.59
N ASN A 74 -3.12 10.08 6.28
CA ASN A 74 -4.23 10.78 5.64
C ASN A 74 -3.73 11.88 4.69
N GLY A 75 -2.71 12.63 5.09
CA GLY A 75 -2.10 13.65 4.24
C GLY A 75 -1.52 13.05 2.96
N ALA A 76 -0.76 11.96 3.07
CA ALA A 76 -0.16 11.28 1.93
C ALA A 76 -1.22 10.64 1.01
N LEU A 77 -2.24 9.98 1.57
CA LEU A 77 -3.35 9.40 0.80
C LEU A 77 -4.13 10.48 0.05
N THR A 78 -4.50 11.57 0.72
CA THR A 78 -5.21 12.68 0.08
C THR A 78 -4.37 13.33 -1.02
N ALA A 79 -3.09 13.61 -0.74
CA ALA A 79 -2.18 14.19 -1.72
C ALA A 79 -2.03 13.30 -2.96
N ALA A 80 -1.83 11.99 -2.78
CA ALA A 80 -1.66 11.05 -3.88
C ALA A 80 -2.90 10.99 -4.79
N VAL A 81 -4.11 11.04 -4.23
CA VAL A 81 -5.33 11.07 -5.04
C VAL A 81 -5.47 12.37 -5.83
N LEU A 82 -5.20 13.51 -5.20
CA LEU A 82 -5.31 14.80 -5.87
C LEU A 82 -4.25 14.97 -6.97
N GLU A 83 -3.05 14.45 -6.74
CA GLU A 83 -1.96 14.41 -7.72
C GLU A 83 -2.31 13.48 -8.89
N ALA A 84 -2.78 12.25 -8.62
CA ALA A 84 -3.23 11.32 -9.65
C ALA A 84 -4.38 11.89 -10.51
N LEU A 85 -5.35 12.56 -9.89
CA LEU A 85 -6.43 13.26 -10.61
C LEU A 85 -5.88 14.34 -11.54
N ASN A 86 -4.89 15.11 -11.08
CA ASN A 86 -4.26 16.15 -11.88
C ASN A 86 -3.44 15.57 -13.04
N GLU A 87 -2.71 14.47 -12.82
CA GLU A 87 -1.91 13.80 -13.86
C GLU A 87 -2.77 13.27 -15.01
N ILE A 88 -3.96 12.76 -14.72
CA ILE A 88 -4.91 12.33 -15.77
C ILE A 88 -5.73 13.48 -16.37
N GLY A 89 -5.47 14.73 -15.97
CA GLY A 89 -6.14 15.93 -16.47
C GLY A 89 -7.55 16.16 -15.93
N TYR A 90 -7.91 15.56 -14.79
CA TYR A 90 -9.20 15.76 -14.15
C TYR A 90 -9.17 16.97 -13.19
N PRO A 91 -10.14 17.90 -13.27
CA PRO A 91 -10.16 19.06 -12.38
C PRO A 91 -10.40 18.64 -10.92
N THR A 92 -9.56 19.13 -10.01
CA THR A 92 -9.68 18.87 -8.56
C THR A 92 -10.62 19.85 -7.84
N THR A 93 -11.16 20.85 -8.56
CA THR A 93 -12.08 21.84 -7.97
C THR A 93 -13.41 21.20 -7.59
N GLY A 94 -13.79 21.33 -6.31
CA GLY A 94 -15.02 20.72 -5.79
C GLY A 94 -14.87 19.24 -5.42
N VAL A 95 -13.67 18.66 -5.58
CA VAL A 95 -13.38 17.29 -5.17
C VAL A 95 -13.04 17.23 -3.70
N THR A 96 -13.66 16.31 -2.97
CA THR A 96 -13.33 16.02 -1.57
C THR A 96 -12.78 14.60 -1.47
N VAL A 97 -11.60 14.45 -0.88
CA VAL A 97 -10.96 13.15 -0.68
C VAL A 97 -10.96 12.82 0.82
N THR A 98 -11.54 11.68 1.17
CA THR A 98 -11.67 11.22 2.56
C THR A 98 -10.97 9.87 2.71
N PRO A 99 -9.71 9.85 3.21
CA PRO A 99 -9.02 8.62 3.54
C PRO A 99 -9.55 8.01 4.84
N SER A 100 -9.55 6.69 4.89
CA SER A 100 -9.84 5.85 6.04
C SER A 100 -8.71 4.85 6.19
N TYR A 101 -7.90 5.07 7.22
CA TYR A 101 -6.78 4.23 7.60
C TYR A 101 -6.67 4.27 9.11
N THR A 102 -6.32 3.16 9.75
CA THR A 102 -6.02 3.15 11.19
C THR A 102 -4.56 2.74 11.36
N PRO A 103 -3.67 3.66 11.76
CA PRO A 103 -2.28 3.35 12.05
C PRO A 103 -2.20 2.19 13.04
N PRO A 104 -1.39 1.16 12.75
CA PRO A 104 -1.19 0.08 13.69
C PRO A 104 -0.04 0.41 14.65
N LEU A 105 -0.14 -0.18 15.85
CA LEU A 105 0.95 -0.18 16.81
C LEU A 105 2.02 -1.19 16.36
N VAL A 106 3.26 -0.74 16.26
CA VAL A 106 4.42 -1.58 15.92
C VAL A 106 5.61 -1.15 16.75
N ASP A 107 6.14 -2.06 17.55
CA ASP A 107 7.39 -1.82 18.27
C ASP A 107 8.58 -2.37 17.48
N ASP A 108 9.76 -1.87 17.79
CA ASP A 108 11.01 -2.51 17.42
C ASP A 108 11.54 -3.35 18.60
N CYS A 109 12.60 -4.12 18.38
CA CYS A 109 13.35 -4.72 19.47
C CYS A 109 14.04 -3.64 20.33
N VAL A 110 14.29 -3.96 21.60
CA VAL A 110 14.92 -3.05 22.58
C VAL A 110 16.38 -2.84 22.21
N LYS A 111 16.77 -1.58 21.96
CA LYS A 111 18.15 -1.19 21.58
C LYS A 111 18.93 -0.48 22.69
N SER A 112 18.31 -0.27 23.84
CA SER A 112 18.95 0.44 24.95
C SER A 112 19.06 -0.42 26.20
N THR A 113 20.13 -0.19 26.98
CA THR A 113 20.31 -0.71 28.34
C THR A 113 19.85 0.28 29.41
N THR A 114 19.35 1.47 29.03
CA THR A 114 18.98 2.55 29.98
C THR A 114 17.47 2.64 30.22
N GLY A 115 16.67 1.78 29.59
CA GLY A 115 15.22 1.68 29.78
C GLY A 115 14.85 0.76 30.95
N THR A 116 13.56 0.43 31.06
CA THR A 116 13.06 -0.58 32.02
C THR A 116 13.52 -1.99 31.63
N GLU A 117 13.72 -2.24 30.34
CA GLU A 117 14.15 -3.52 29.79
C GLU A 117 15.68 -3.59 29.59
N THR A 118 16.43 -3.51 30.70
CA THR A 118 17.90 -3.47 30.67
C THR A 118 18.53 -4.76 30.13
N ALA A 119 17.80 -5.88 30.15
CA ALA A 119 18.23 -7.19 29.67
C ALA A 119 18.02 -7.39 28.16
N GLY A 120 17.50 -6.39 27.44
CA GLY A 120 17.15 -6.48 26.02
C GLY A 120 15.75 -7.04 25.78
N THR A 121 15.44 -7.38 24.54
CA THR A 121 14.10 -7.83 24.12
C THR A 121 13.78 -9.20 24.69
N PRO A 122 12.74 -9.34 25.53
CA PRO A 122 12.35 -10.62 26.10
C PRO A 122 11.85 -11.63 25.06
N ALA A 123 12.00 -12.92 25.36
CA ALA A 123 11.33 -13.97 24.59
C ALA A 123 9.81 -13.76 24.61
N GLY A 124 9.15 -14.06 23.50
CA GLY A 124 7.72 -13.83 23.29
C GLY A 124 7.37 -12.41 22.82
N THR A 125 8.31 -11.45 22.85
CA THR A 125 8.09 -10.13 22.26
C THR A 125 8.01 -10.22 20.75
N GLN A 126 7.10 -9.44 20.18
CA GLN A 126 6.93 -9.28 18.74
C GLN A 126 7.37 -7.88 18.34
N PHE A 127 8.12 -7.77 17.24
CA PHE A 127 8.62 -6.50 16.73
C PHE A 127 8.56 -6.43 15.21
N GLY A 128 8.51 -5.21 14.67
CA GLY A 128 8.42 -4.95 13.24
C GLY A 128 9.76 -5.13 12.53
N ILE A 129 9.72 -5.74 11.35
CA ILE A 129 10.85 -5.80 10.42
C ILE A 129 10.59 -4.82 9.29
N VAL A 130 11.57 -3.94 9.04
CA VAL A 130 11.50 -2.91 8.01
C VAL A 130 12.32 -3.32 6.80
N GLU A 131 11.67 -3.34 5.64
CA GLU A 131 12.30 -3.59 4.34
C GLU A 131 11.88 -2.44 3.42
N ASN A 132 12.85 -1.71 2.85
CA ASN A 132 12.62 -0.55 1.97
C ASN A 132 11.62 0.49 2.53
N GLY A 133 11.78 0.87 3.81
CA GLY A 133 10.96 1.93 4.42
C GLY A 133 9.54 1.55 4.83
N ALA A 134 9.11 0.30 4.60
CA ALA A 134 7.83 -0.23 5.05
C ALA A 134 8.02 -1.34 6.10
N VAL A 135 7.04 -1.48 7.00
CA VAL A 135 6.97 -2.62 7.93
C VAL A 135 6.35 -3.80 7.20
N THR A 136 7.17 -4.76 6.75
CA THR A 136 6.69 -5.86 5.91
C THR A 136 6.26 -7.08 6.72
N LYS A 137 6.89 -7.29 7.88
CA LYS A 137 6.68 -8.48 8.71
C LYS A 137 6.71 -8.10 10.19
N LEU A 138 6.05 -8.92 10.99
CA LEU A 138 6.25 -8.97 12.43
C LEU A 138 7.07 -10.22 12.75
N ALA A 139 8.17 -10.04 13.48
CA ALA A 139 9.01 -11.11 13.99
C ALA A 139 8.65 -11.38 15.44
N ALA A 140 8.25 -12.62 15.74
CA ALA A 140 8.01 -13.08 17.10
C ALA A 140 9.21 -13.87 17.61
N LEU A 141 9.81 -13.41 18.71
CA LEU A 141 10.93 -14.10 19.34
C LEU A 141 10.48 -15.36 20.08
N GLN A 142 11.06 -16.51 19.72
CA GLN A 142 10.79 -17.80 20.35
C GLN A 142 12.00 -18.27 21.15
N GLY A 143 11.74 -19.08 22.18
CA GLY A 143 12.75 -19.67 23.04
C GLY A 143 12.71 -19.13 24.47
N THR A 144 13.83 -19.23 25.19
CA THR A 144 13.93 -18.87 26.61
C THR A 144 14.92 -17.74 26.90
N GLY A 145 15.58 -17.21 25.87
CA GLY A 145 16.59 -16.16 25.99
C GLY A 145 16.13 -14.82 25.43
N ASN A 146 16.74 -13.74 25.93
CA ASN A 146 16.51 -12.38 25.42
C ASN A 146 17.45 -12.06 24.24
N ILE A 147 17.01 -11.18 23.34
CA ILE A 147 17.92 -10.54 22.38
C ILE A 147 18.57 -9.35 23.09
N SER A 148 19.89 -9.36 23.21
CA SER A 148 20.62 -8.22 23.80
C SER A 148 20.45 -6.94 22.95
N PRO A 149 20.54 -5.75 23.55
CA PRO A 149 20.42 -4.48 22.81
C PRO A 149 21.37 -4.34 21.63
N MET A 150 22.61 -4.84 21.76
CA MET A 150 23.60 -4.83 20.69
C MET A 150 23.22 -5.76 19.53
N ASN A 151 22.65 -6.92 19.83
CA ASN A 151 22.20 -7.87 18.82
C ASN A 151 20.95 -7.36 18.09
N CYS A 152 20.03 -6.73 18.81
CA CYS A 152 18.90 -6.02 18.22
C CYS A 152 19.38 -4.91 17.25
N ALA A 153 20.29 -4.04 17.71
CA ALA A 153 20.79 -2.93 16.90
C ALA A 153 21.59 -3.38 15.65
N SER A 154 22.23 -4.54 15.69
CA SER A 154 22.99 -5.11 14.58
C SER A 154 22.18 -6.05 13.67
N GLY A 155 20.91 -6.31 13.99
CA GLY A 155 20.07 -7.26 13.26
C GLY A 155 20.42 -8.74 13.50
N ALA A 156 21.26 -9.04 14.49
CA ALA A 156 21.70 -10.37 14.86
C ALA A 156 20.69 -11.06 15.81
N TYR A 157 19.47 -11.28 15.33
CA TYR A 157 18.35 -11.73 16.19
C TYR A 157 18.38 -13.21 16.59
N VAL A 158 19.13 -14.05 15.87
CA VAL A 158 19.16 -15.50 16.10
C VAL A 158 20.44 -15.87 16.86
N MET A 159 20.26 -16.37 18.08
CA MET A 159 21.32 -16.93 18.92
C MET A 159 21.03 -18.41 19.19
N THR A 160 22.00 -19.14 19.74
CA THR A 160 21.81 -20.54 20.15
C THR A 160 20.60 -20.69 21.06
N GLY A 161 19.59 -21.46 20.64
CA GLY A 161 18.36 -21.68 21.39
C GLY A 161 17.25 -20.63 21.20
N GLN A 162 17.42 -19.67 20.28
CA GLN A 162 16.41 -18.70 19.89
C GLN A 162 16.02 -18.88 18.41
N SER A 163 14.78 -18.58 18.07
CA SER A 163 14.33 -18.53 16.68
C SER A 163 13.32 -17.39 16.47
N LEU A 164 13.18 -16.96 15.22
CA LEU A 164 12.18 -15.98 14.83
C LEU A 164 11.12 -16.63 13.95
N THR A 165 9.86 -16.39 14.31
CA THR A 165 8.72 -16.67 13.43
C THR A 165 8.26 -15.37 12.80
N TYR A 166 8.14 -15.35 11.48
CA TYR A 166 7.72 -14.15 10.76
C TYR A 166 6.28 -14.28 10.29
N THR A 167 5.49 -13.22 10.46
CA THR A 167 4.13 -13.11 9.91
C THR A 167 4.02 -11.85 9.04
N PRO A 168 3.47 -11.93 7.82
CA PRO A 168 3.27 -10.76 6.97
C PRO A 168 2.41 -9.69 7.65
N PHE A 169 2.81 -8.42 7.53
CA PHE A 169 2.13 -7.30 8.18
C PHE A 169 1.33 -6.44 7.20
N VAL A 170 0.35 -7.05 6.54
CA VAL A 170 -0.48 -6.37 5.55
C VAL A 170 -1.54 -5.52 6.23
N GLN A 171 -1.61 -4.24 5.87
CA GLN A 171 -2.63 -3.31 6.31
C GLN A 171 -3.57 -2.94 5.16
N GLN A 172 -4.72 -2.36 5.50
CA GLN A 172 -5.71 -1.91 4.54
C GLN A 172 -6.05 -0.43 4.78
N ALA A 173 -6.24 0.30 3.68
CA ALA A 173 -6.84 1.63 3.70
C ALA A 173 -7.94 1.71 2.62
N THR A 174 -8.87 2.62 2.84
CA THR A 174 -9.89 2.98 1.85
C THR A 174 -9.88 4.48 1.65
N VAL A 175 -10.00 4.96 0.42
CA VAL A 175 -10.12 6.39 0.11
C VAL A 175 -11.41 6.62 -0.66
N SER A 176 -12.31 7.45 -0.11
CA SER A 176 -13.52 7.88 -0.81
C SER A 176 -13.27 9.21 -1.50
N ILE A 177 -13.67 9.32 -2.77
CA ILE A 177 -13.58 10.55 -3.56
C ILE A 177 -15.00 11.03 -3.83
N GLN A 178 -15.31 12.27 -3.47
CA GLN A 178 -16.61 12.89 -3.70
C GLN A 178 -16.49 14.08 -4.65
N GLY A 179 -17.56 14.37 -5.38
CA GLY A 179 -17.63 15.46 -6.34
C GLY A 179 -17.16 15.09 -7.75
N ILE A 180 -17.02 13.80 -8.05
CA ILE A 180 -16.55 13.33 -9.38
C ILE A 180 -17.47 12.27 -9.98
N VAL A 181 -17.52 12.29 -11.31
CA VAL A 181 -18.09 11.22 -12.14
C VAL A 181 -17.04 10.86 -13.18
N ILE A 182 -16.62 9.60 -13.19
CA ILE A 182 -15.54 9.09 -14.05
C ILE A 182 -15.91 7.71 -14.59
N SER A 183 -15.32 7.31 -15.71
CA SER A 183 -15.44 5.93 -16.18
C SER A 183 -14.59 4.99 -15.32
N GLU A 184 -14.97 3.72 -15.27
CA GLU A 184 -14.18 2.66 -14.63
C GLU A 184 -12.72 2.63 -15.14
N PHE A 185 -12.51 2.87 -16.43
CA PHE A 185 -11.17 2.98 -17.03
C PHE A 185 -10.35 4.11 -16.39
N GLN A 186 -10.94 5.31 -16.29
CA GLN A 186 -10.28 6.45 -15.63
C GLN A 186 -10.02 6.17 -14.14
N ALA A 187 -10.94 5.48 -13.48
CA ALA A 187 -10.81 5.14 -12.07
C ALA A 187 -9.64 4.18 -11.82
N ASN A 188 -9.46 3.18 -12.69
CA ASN A 188 -8.32 2.27 -12.65
C ASN A 188 -6.99 2.98 -12.96
N MET A 189 -6.99 3.95 -13.89
CA MET A 189 -5.81 4.79 -14.13
C MET A 189 -5.42 5.59 -12.88
N ILE A 190 -6.40 6.25 -12.23
CA ILE A 190 -6.16 6.99 -10.98
C ILE A 190 -5.61 6.03 -9.91
N ALA A 191 -6.19 4.85 -9.77
CA ALA A 191 -5.75 3.86 -8.80
C ALA A 191 -4.29 3.41 -9.03
N ALA A 192 -3.89 3.22 -10.30
CA ALA A 192 -2.51 2.90 -10.65
C ALA A 192 -1.54 4.05 -10.31
N GLU A 193 -1.90 5.30 -10.62
CA GLU A 193 -1.06 6.46 -10.28
C GLU A 193 -0.97 6.68 -8.77
N VAL A 194 -2.07 6.51 -8.03
CA VAL A 194 -2.06 6.55 -6.56
C VAL A 194 -1.09 5.52 -5.99
N ALA A 195 -1.09 4.29 -6.52
CA ALA A 195 -0.16 3.26 -6.08
C ALA A 195 1.30 3.65 -6.37
N SER A 196 1.57 4.23 -7.55
CA SER A 196 2.89 4.73 -7.94
C SER A 196 3.39 5.83 -6.99
N ILE A 197 2.58 6.88 -6.80
CA ILE A 197 2.90 8.05 -5.97
C ILE A 197 3.16 7.62 -4.53
N LEU A 198 2.30 6.77 -3.95
CA LEU A 198 2.46 6.31 -2.57
C LEU A 198 3.69 5.41 -2.39
N SER A 199 4.02 4.60 -3.39
CA SER A 199 5.23 3.76 -3.37
C SER A 199 6.49 4.62 -3.38
N LEU A 200 6.53 5.67 -4.20
CA LEU A 200 7.70 6.54 -4.35
C LEU A 200 7.86 7.54 -3.20
N ASN A 201 6.78 8.21 -2.82
CA ASN A 201 6.84 9.33 -1.88
C ASN A 201 6.71 8.88 -0.42
N SER A 202 6.03 7.77 -0.17
CA SER A 202 5.77 7.28 1.19
C SER A 202 6.40 5.92 1.48
N ASN A 203 6.96 5.22 0.49
CA ASN A 203 7.44 3.83 0.63
C ASN A 203 6.33 2.81 0.94
N ALA A 204 5.07 3.10 0.59
CA ALA A 204 4.00 2.12 0.76
C ALA A 204 4.22 0.96 -0.24
N GLN A 205 4.16 -0.28 0.21
CA GLN A 205 4.39 -1.44 -0.67
C GLN A 205 3.11 -2.24 -0.86
N PHE A 206 2.48 -2.11 -2.02
CA PHE A 206 1.21 -2.75 -2.32
C PHE A 206 1.37 -4.26 -2.48
N THR A 207 0.49 -5.03 -1.84
CA THR A 207 0.47 -6.50 -1.93
C THR A 207 -0.50 -7.01 -2.99
N GLN A 208 -1.39 -6.13 -3.46
CA GLN A 208 -2.38 -6.38 -4.50
C GLN A 208 -2.69 -5.06 -5.19
N GLU A 209 -3.29 -5.16 -6.38
CA GLU A 209 -3.83 -4.01 -7.09
C GLU A 209 -4.90 -3.29 -6.25
N ILE A 210 -4.96 -1.97 -6.38
CA ILE A 210 -5.98 -1.14 -5.74
C ILE A 210 -7.31 -1.42 -6.44
N THR A 211 -8.33 -1.76 -5.65
CA THR A 211 -9.68 -2.05 -6.17
C THR A 211 -10.53 -0.79 -6.11
N VAL A 212 -11.26 -0.50 -7.18
CA VAL A 212 -12.17 0.65 -7.26
C VAL A 212 -13.63 0.20 -7.25
N SER A 213 -14.48 0.91 -6.53
CA SER A 213 -15.94 0.69 -6.47
C SER A 213 -16.72 1.97 -6.25
#